data_AF-A0A1Y0GZ22-F1
#
_entry.id   AF-A0A1Y0GZ22-F1
#
_cell.length_a   1.000
_cell.length_b   1.000
_cell.length_c   1.000
_cell.angle_alpha   90.00
_cell.angle_beta   90.00
_cell.angle_gamma   90.00
#
_symmetry.space_group_name_H-M   'P 1'
#
loop_
_entity.id
_entity.type
_entity.pdbx_description
1 polymer ?
#
loop_
_entity_poly.entity_id
_entity_poly.type
_entity_poly.pdbx_seq_one_letter_code
_entity_poly.pdbx_strand_id
1 'polypeptide(L)'
;MVERFEVVSVSVEEVLGRAEELGLVVREMGVLQGKGARHWHLTRAGERGVLELSELAGEVWLEVRSNRRGDWILGAVATLTKF
;
A
#
# COMPACT_ATOMS: atom_id res chain seq x y z
N MET A 1 5.45 -6.12 14.81
CA MET A 1 4.73 -4.84 15.01
C MET A 1 4.41 -4.30 13.63
N VAL A 2 3.14 -3.98 13.34
CA VAL A 2 2.74 -3.35 12.07
C VAL A 2 2.70 -1.86 12.36
N GLU A 3 3.45 -1.06 11.60
CA GLU A 3 3.22 0.38 11.57
C GLU A 3 2.06 0.57 10.58
N ARG A 4 0.87 0.84 11.12
CA ARG A 4 -0.31 1.11 10.32
C ARG A 4 -0.26 2.55 9.87
N PHE A 5 -0.19 2.76 8.56
CA PHE A 5 -0.33 4.08 7.99
C PHE A 5 -1.78 4.33 7.59
N GLU A 6 -2.06 5.59 7.28
CA GLU A 6 -3.37 6.22 7.18
C GLU A 6 -4.45 5.45 6.41
N VAL A 7 -5.69 5.71 6.82
CA VAL A 7 -6.86 5.55 5.97
C VAL A 7 -6.80 6.64 4.90
N VAL A 8 -6.90 6.24 3.65
CA VAL A 8 -6.83 7.13 2.50
C VAL A 8 -8.25 7.46 2.04
N SER A 9 -8.58 8.74 1.84
CA SER A 9 -9.93 9.15 1.41
C SER A 9 -10.17 9.06 -0.09
N VAL A 10 -9.34 8.31 -0.81
CA VAL A 10 -9.45 8.07 -2.26
C VAL A 10 -9.72 6.59 -2.53
N SER A 11 -10.24 6.28 -3.72
CA SER A 11 -10.52 4.88 -4.09
C SER A 11 -9.23 4.07 -4.24
N VAL A 12 -9.35 2.75 -4.15
CA VAL A 12 -8.19 1.87 -4.30
C VAL A 12 -7.59 1.97 -5.70
N GLU A 13 -8.43 2.16 -6.73
CA GLU A 13 -7.99 2.35 -8.11
C GLU A 13 -7.12 3.59 -8.28
N GLU A 14 -7.46 4.67 -7.59
CA GLU A 14 -6.66 5.89 -7.63
C GLU A 14 -5.30 5.69 -6.94
N VAL A 15 -5.27 5.00 -5.79
CA VAL A 15 -4.00 4.66 -5.11
C VAL A 15 -3.13 3.75 -6.00
N LEU A 16 -3.74 2.78 -6.68
CA LEU A 16 -3.03 1.89 -7.60
C LEU A 16 -2.46 2.64 -8.80
N GLY A 17 -3.24 3.54 -9.43
CA GLY A 17 -2.76 4.37 -10.53
C GLY A 17 -1.56 5.24 -10.12
N ARG A 18 -1.65 5.90 -8.96
CA ARG A 18 -0.53 6.70 -8.41
C ARG A 18 0.69 5.83 -8.08
N ALA A 19 0.49 4.60 -7.61
CA ALA A 19 1.58 3.66 -7.35
C ALA A 19 2.32 3.27 -8.63
N GLU A 20 1.59 3.03 -9.71
CA GLU A 20 2.17 2.75 -11.03
C GLU A 20 2.91 3.96 -11.60
N GLU A 21 2.36 5.17 -11.48
CA GLU A 21 3.01 6.42 -11.86
C GLU A 21 4.32 6.67 -11.09
N LEU A 22 4.37 6.25 -9.83
CA LEU A 22 5.58 6.26 -8.99
C LEU A 22 6.61 5.18 -9.38
N GLY A 23 6.29 4.31 -10.35
CA GLY A 23 7.12 3.19 -10.76
C GLY A 23 7.15 2.03 -9.75
N LEU A 24 6.13 1.93 -8.88
CA LEU A 24 5.98 0.80 -7.99
C LEU A 24 5.40 -0.40 -8.74
N VAL A 25 5.91 -1.57 -8.41
CA VAL A 25 5.37 -2.84 -8.87
C VAL A 25 4.19 -3.20 -7.97
N VAL A 26 3.00 -3.20 -8.56
CA VAL A 26 1.76 -3.63 -7.91
C VAL A 26 1.58 -5.13 -8.08
N ARG A 27 1.31 -5.84 -6.98
CA ARG A 27 0.94 -7.26 -7.00
C ARG A 27 -0.26 -7.51 -6.13
N GLU A 28 -1.36 -7.96 -6.73
CA GLU A 28 -2.51 -8.45 -5.98
C GLU A 28 -2.17 -9.79 -5.32
N MET A 29 -2.36 -9.84 -4.01
CA MET A 29 -2.08 -11.02 -3.19
C MET A 29 -3.37 -11.81 -2.87
N GLY A 30 -4.51 -11.37 -3.42
CA GLY A 30 -5.83 -11.91 -3.19
C GLY A 30 -6.54 -11.26 -2.01
N VAL A 31 -7.28 -12.07 -1.26
CA VAL A 31 -8.08 -11.61 -0.11
C VAL A 31 -7.32 -11.90 1.19
N LEU A 32 -7.20 -10.88 2.04
CA LEU A 32 -6.57 -11.01 3.34
C LEU A 32 -7.40 -11.96 4.22
N GLN A 33 -6.82 -13.11 4.59
CA GLN A 33 -7.51 -14.13 5.40
C GLN A 33 -8.03 -13.52 6.71
N GLY A 34 -9.31 -13.74 6.99
CA GLY A 34 -9.98 -13.29 8.22
C GLY A 34 -10.68 -11.93 8.14
N LYS A 35 -10.49 -11.12 7.09
CA LYS A 35 -11.15 -9.81 6.94
C LYS A 35 -12.00 -9.65 5.67
N GLY A 36 -11.78 -10.48 4.65
CA GLY A 36 -12.46 -10.30 3.36
C GLY A 36 -11.96 -9.08 2.56
N ALA A 37 -10.88 -8.44 3.02
CA ALA A 37 -10.30 -7.26 2.37
C ALA A 37 -9.48 -7.68 1.15
N ARG A 38 -9.60 -6.94 0.03
CA ARG A 38 -8.67 -7.07 -1.09
C ARG A 38 -7.30 -6.55 -0.66
N HIS A 39 -6.24 -7.19 -1.12
CA HIS A 39 -4.89 -6.92 -0.62
C HIS A 39 -3.85 -6.90 -1.74
N TRP A 40 -3.00 -5.88 -1.73
CA TRP A 40 -1.90 -5.70 -2.66
C TRP A 40 -0.59 -5.46 -1.92
N HIS A 41 0.48 -5.96 -2.52
CA HIS A 41 1.84 -5.56 -2.19
C HIS A 41 2.35 -4.57 -3.24
N LEU A 42 2.86 -3.44 -2.76
CA LEU A 42 3.57 -2.45 -3.55
C LEU A 42 5.07 -2.57 -3.23
N THR A 43 5.89 -2.76 -4.26
CA THR A 43 7.35 -2.84 -4.12
C THR A 43 8.06 -1.94 -5.13
N ARG A 44 9.31 -1.60 -4.86
CA ARG A 44 10.15 -0.83 -5.80
C ARG A 44 11.28 -1.72 -6.31
N ALA A 45 11.47 -1.77 -7.62
CA ALA A 45 12.42 -2.68 -8.24
C ALA A 45 13.85 -2.43 -7.74
N GLY A 46 14.52 -3.47 -7.25
CA GLY A 46 15.88 -3.38 -6.72
C GLY A 46 16.00 -2.75 -5.33
N GLU A 47 14.89 -2.28 -4.73
CA GLU A 47 14.90 -1.68 -3.40
C GLU A 47 14.22 -2.58 -2.37
N ARG A 48 14.76 -2.57 -1.15
CA ARG A 48 14.17 -3.29 -0.03
C ARG A 48 12.86 -2.60 0.38
N GLY A 49 11.84 -3.40 0.66
CA GLY A 49 10.64 -2.96 1.36
C GLY A 49 9.35 -3.42 0.68
N VAL A 50 8.29 -3.54 1.47
CA VAL A 50 6.94 -3.84 0.97
C VAL A 50 5.96 -2.93 1.67
N LEU A 51 5.25 -2.13 0.88
CA LEU A 51 4.09 -1.37 1.34
C LEU A 51 2.84 -2.20 1.03
N GLU A 52 2.04 -2.46 2.06
CA GLU A 52 0.82 -3.23 1.98
C GLU A 52 -0.36 -2.25 1.75
N LEU A 53 -1.18 -2.50 0.74
CA LEU A 53 -2.42 -1.76 0.46
C LEU A 53 -3.58 -2.71 0.67
N SER A 54 -4.63 -2.25 1.35
CA SER A 54 -5.84 -3.06 1.53
C SER A 54 -7.10 -2.23 1.36
N GLU A 55 -8.16 -2.87 0.89
CA GLU A 55 -9.48 -2.29 0.68
C GLU A 55 -10.56 -3.18 1.29
N LEU A 56 -11.45 -2.61 2.10
CA LEU A 56 -12.61 -3.30 2.65
C LEU A 56 -13.78 -2.32 2.81
N ALA A 57 -14.92 -2.65 2.19
CA ALA A 57 -16.15 -1.88 2.32
C ALA A 57 -15.99 -0.37 2.00
N GLY A 58 -15.12 -0.04 1.03
CA GLY A 58 -14.82 1.34 0.64
C GLY A 58 -13.77 2.05 1.50
N GLU A 59 -13.29 1.43 2.57
CA GLU A 59 -12.13 1.93 3.31
C GLU A 59 -10.84 1.40 2.69
N VAL A 60 -9.91 2.31 2.41
CA VAL A 60 -8.60 2.02 1.85
C VAL A 60 -7.53 2.41 2.86
N TRP A 61 -6.56 1.54 3.11
CA TRP A 61 -5.46 1.87 4.03
C TRP A 61 -4.12 1.29 3.58
N LEU A 62 -3.05 1.93 4.05
CA LEU A 62 -1.67 1.54 3.80
C LEU A 62 -1.02 1.02 5.07
N GLU A 63 -0.22 -0.04 4.98
CA GLU A 63 0.46 -0.66 6.11
C GLU A 63 1.91 -0.99 5.74
N VAL A 64 2.84 -0.83 6.69
CA VAL A 64 4.17 -1.43 6.55
C VAL A 64 4.44 -2.30 7.75
N ARG A 65 4.98 -3.50 7.51
CA ARG A 65 5.54 -4.28 8.62
C ARG A 65 6.89 -3.71 8.99
N SER A 66 7.17 -3.55 10.27
CA SER A 66 8.40 -2.91 10.75
C SER A 66 9.68 -3.56 10.20
N ASN A 67 9.67 -4.88 9.97
CA ASN A 67 10.79 -5.63 9.37
C ASN A 67 10.87 -5.53 7.83
N ARG A 68 9.83 -5.01 7.18
CA ARG A 68 9.69 -4.79 5.73
C ARG A 68 9.75 -3.31 5.36
N ARG A 69 10.18 -2.44 6.28
CA ARG A 69 10.35 -1.02 5.99
C ARG A 69 11.56 -0.79 5.09
N GLY A 70 11.35 -0.05 4.00
CA GLY A 70 12.37 0.49 3.12
C GLY A 70 12.40 2.02 3.20
N ASP A 71 13.53 2.63 2.85
CA ASP A 71 13.72 4.09 2.95
C ASP A 71 12.73 4.86 2.06
N TRP A 72 12.32 4.27 0.94
CA TRP A 72 11.36 4.84 -0.01
C TRP A 72 9.92 4.89 0.52
N ILE A 73 9.57 4.10 1.55
CA ILE A 73 8.17 3.87 1.92
C ILE A 73 7.49 5.14 2.42
N LEU A 74 8.16 5.94 3.25
CA LEU A 74 7.55 7.17 3.76
C LEU A 74 7.24 8.18 2.65
N GLY A 75 8.14 8.32 1.67
CA GLY A 75 7.92 9.21 0.53
C GLY A 75 6.79 8.71 -0.38
N ALA A 76 6.69 7.39 -0.55
CA ALA A 76 5.58 6.78 -1.29
C ALA A 76 4.25 7.01 -0.57
N VAL A 77 4.16 6.73 0.74
CA VAL A 77 2.94 6.97 1.53
C VAL A 77 2.49 8.42 1.40
N ALA A 78 3.39 9.39 1.61
CA ALA A 78 3.06 10.81 1.51
C ALA A 78 2.55 11.23 0.11
N THR A 79 2.96 10.53 -0.95
CA THR A 79 2.48 10.80 -2.31
C THR A 79 1.14 10.12 -2.56
N LEU A 80 0.99 8.87 -2.12
CA LEU A 80 -0.22 8.08 -2.29
C LEU A 80 -1.41 8.64 -1.50
N THR A 81 -1.15 9.28 -0.35
CA THR A 81 -2.18 9.88 0.52
C THR A 81 -2.42 11.36 0.28
N LYS A 82 -1.76 11.97 -0.72
CA LYS A 82 -1.94 13.40 -1.01
C LYS A 82 -3.28 13.64 -1.71
N PHE A 83 -4.05 14.63 -1.27
CA PHE A 83 -5.30 15.07 -1.90
C PHE A 83 -5.12 16.48 -2.45
#